data_AF-A0A432JKK3-F1
#
_entry.id   AF-A0A432JKK3-F1
#
_cell.length_a   1.000
_cell.length_b   1.000
_cell.length_c   1.000
_cell.angle_alpha   90.00
_cell.angle_beta   90.00
_cell.angle_gamma   90.00
#
_symmetry.space_group_name_H-M   'P 1'
#
loop_
_entity.id
_entity.type
_entity.pdbx_description
1 polymer ?
#
loop_
_entity_poly.entity_id
_entity_poly.type
_entity_poly.pdbx_seq_one_letter_code
_entity_poly.pdbx_strand_id
1 'polypeptide(L)'
;GYSGYLHPVGDGLVLGIGQDATDTGRTTGAKATLFDVSDLDAPTALGTWSAGGGSTSVEWDHRAFLWWAPEQLAVLPFTDWRSDTNAAVVLRIADGTIIEVGRIDHTPDDTGGPVVFPCPLIDPAEGADMLPRPPGGMTLMLCTDGGHPQVRDHWCEYMNAEEVRRYGMEFGVTGIEVPEGAMVAACFPDDRGWVPPIERTLVIGDDLWSYSRNRVQANDMATLTRLQVVSLG
;
A
#
# COMPACT_ATOMS: atom_id res chain seq x y z
N GLY A 1 14.84 17.00 12.57
CA GLY A 1 14.47 15.64 12.09
C GLY A 1 15.59 14.64 12.34
N TYR A 2 15.38 13.36 12.03
CA TYR A 2 16.34 12.26 12.24
C TYR A 2 16.29 11.22 11.09
N SER A 3 17.26 10.31 11.06
CA SER A 3 17.27 9.13 10.18
C SER A 3 17.08 7.87 11.03
N GLY A 4 16.03 7.09 10.76
CA GLY A 4 15.77 5.81 11.41
C GLY A 4 16.40 4.62 10.68
N TYR A 5 16.72 4.79 9.40
CA TYR A 5 17.38 3.80 8.56
C TYR A 5 18.49 4.46 7.71
N LEU A 6 19.61 3.78 7.53
CA LEU A 6 20.75 4.22 6.72
C LEU A 6 21.07 3.16 5.67
N HIS A 7 21.27 3.58 4.43
CA HIS A 7 21.63 2.69 3.32
C HIS A 7 22.79 3.26 2.49
N PRO A 8 23.88 2.50 2.25
CA PRO A 8 24.91 2.89 1.30
C PRO A 8 24.35 2.95 -0.13
N VAL A 9 24.54 4.06 -0.84
CA VAL A 9 24.02 4.28 -2.20
C VAL A 9 25.11 4.56 -3.24
N GLY A 10 26.38 4.44 -2.82
CA GLY A 10 27.55 4.63 -3.67
C GLY A 10 28.81 4.77 -2.81
N ASP A 11 29.94 4.99 -3.48
CA ASP A 11 31.21 5.18 -2.80
C ASP A 11 31.19 6.47 -1.98
N GLY A 12 31.33 6.34 -0.66
CA GLY A 12 31.28 7.48 0.26
C GLY A 12 29.90 8.13 0.39
N LEU A 13 28.82 7.50 -0.08
CA LEU A 13 27.46 8.06 0.00
C LEU A 13 26.51 7.18 0.81
N VAL A 14 25.77 7.81 1.72
CA VAL A 14 24.73 7.15 2.52
C VAL A 14 23.42 7.92 2.41
N LEU A 15 22.33 7.20 2.12
CA LEU A 15 20.98 7.71 2.22
C LEU A 15 20.43 7.42 3.62
N GLY A 16 20.04 8.47 4.33
CA GLY A 16 19.31 8.36 5.59
C GLY A 16 17.81 8.59 5.39
N ILE A 17 17.00 7.62 5.81
CA ILE A 17 15.53 7.66 5.73
C ILE A 17 14.98 7.79 7.15
N GLY A 18 14.04 8.72 7.35
CA GLY A 18 13.42 8.94 8.65
C GLY A 18 12.35 10.04 8.59
N GLN A 19 12.39 10.94 9.57
CA GLN A 19 11.36 11.96 9.75
C GLN A 19 11.95 13.36 9.87
N ASP A 20 11.27 14.34 9.29
CA ASP A 20 11.36 15.73 9.74
C ASP A 20 10.74 15.88 11.14
N ALA A 21 11.28 16.83 11.90
CA ALA A 21 10.81 17.11 13.25
C ALA A 21 11.10 18.55 13.64
N THR A 22 10.23 19.11 14.48
CA THR A 22 10.42 20.41 15.13
C THR A 22 11.53 20.38 16.17
N ASP A 23 11.98 21.55 16.63
CA ASP A 23 12.99 21.69 17.70
C ASP A 23 12.56 21.07 19.04
N THR A 24 11.25 20.87 19.23
CA THR A 24 10.67 20.19 20.39
C THR A 24 10.55 18.67 20.21
N GLY A 25 11.07 18.12 19.11
CA GLY A 25 11.10 16.68 18.84
C GLY A 25 9.82 16.10 18.24
N ARG A 26 8.84 16.94 17.86
CA ARG A 26 7.61 16.46 17.23
C ARG A 26 7.87 16.15 15.76
N THR A 27 7.62 14.91 15.33
CA THR A 27 7.73 14.53 13.91
C THR A 27 6.68 15.21 13.05
N THR A 28 7.07 15.56 11.82
CA THR A 28 6.25 16.36 10.90
C THR A 28 6.07 15.73 9.52
N GLY A 29 6.88 14.73 9.15
CA GLY A 29 6.70 14.02 7.89
C GLY A 29 7.91 13.21 7.44
N ALA A 30 7.69 12.27 6.54
CA ALA A 30 8.73 11.42 5.97
C ALA A 30 9.82 12.25 5.28
N LYS A 31 11.06 11.81 5.43
CA LYS A 31 12.25 12.48 4.90
C LYS A 31 13.30 11.47 4.45
N ALA A 32 14.02 11.82 3.39
CA ALA A 32 15.27 11.16 2.99
C ALA A 32 16.37 12.21 2.79
N THR A 33 17.53 12.02 3.41
CA THR A 33 18.70 12.91 3.30
C THR A 33 19.89 12.14 2.77
N LEU A 34 20.52 12.65 1.70
CA LEU A 34 21.77 12.12 1.16
C LEU A 34 22.95 12.75 1.90
N PHE A 35 23.87 11.91 2.36
CA PHE A 35 25.08 12.31 3.05
C PHE A 35 26.33 11.88 2.27
N ASP A 36 27.30 12.78 2.20
CA ASP A 36 28.70 12.44 1.91
C ASP A 36 29.38 12.04 3.21
N VAL A 37 29.91 10.83 3.22
CA VAL A 37 30.63 10.19 4.33
C VAL A 37 32.03 9.73 3.88
N SER A 38 32.59 10.34 2.84
CA SER A 38 33.97 10.09 2.39
C SER A 38 35.00 10.44 3.47
N ASP A 39 34.68 11.43 4.31
CA ASP A 39 35.34 11.70 5.59
C ASP A 39 34.39 11.35 6.75
N LEU A 40 34.68 10.26 7.46
CA LEU A 40 33.86 9.79 8.58
C LEU A 40 33.92 10.72 9.80
N ASP A 41 34.97 11.54 9.92
CA ASP A 41 35.10 12.52 10.99
C ASP A 41 34.31 13.81 10.69
N ALA A 42 33.89 14.01 9.44
CA ALA A 42 33.19 15.20 8.97
C ALA A 42 32.11 14.91 7.90
N PRO A 43 31.06 14.13 8.22
CA PRO A 43 29.98 13.85 7.27
C PRO A 43 29.20 15.11 6.93
N THR A 44 28.80 15.25 5.66
CA THR A 44 28.04 16.42 5.19
C THR A 44 26.74 16.01 4.51
N ALA A 45 25.66 16.79 4.70
CA ALA A 45 24.40 16.57 4.02
C ALA A 45 24.43 17.25 2.64
N LEU A 46 24.22 16.50 1.57
CA LEU A 46 24.24 16.99 0.19
C LEU A 46 22.87 17.46 -0.28
N GLY A 47 21.81 16.76 0.11
CA GLY A 47 20.46 17.04 -0.34
C GLY A 47 19.41 16.36 0.53
N THR A 48 18.20 16.92 0.56
CA THR A 48 17.08 16.36 1.32
C THR A 48 15.82 16.38 0.48
N TRP A 49 15.15 15.22 0.45
CA TRP A 49 13.77 15.09 0.04
C TRP A 49 12.89 15.07 1.30
N SER A 50 11.85 15.91 1.30
CA SER A 50 10.85 15.97 2.37
C SER A 50 9.46 15.83 1.76
N ALA A 51 8.66 14.91 2.30
CA ALA A 51 7.30 14.68 1.81
C ALA A 51 6.29 15.76 2.24
N GLY A 52 6.64 16.60 3.22
CA GLY A 52 5.71 17.59 3.82
C GLY A 52 4.65 16.99 4.75
N GLY A 53 4.73 15.68 5.02
CA GLY A 53 3.77 14.91 5.81
C GLY A 53 4.06 13.41 5.75
N GLY A 54 3.11 12.60 6.20
CA GLY A 54 3.17 11.15 6.11
C GLY A 54 4.32 10.45 6.83
N SER A 55 4.44 9.16 6.55
CA SER A 55 5.45 8.26 7.11
C SER A 55 5.86 7.20 6.09
N THR A 56 6.97 6.53 6.36
CA THR A 56 7.44 5.39 5.59
C THR A 56 7.64 4.19 6.51
N SER A 57 7.28 3.00 6.04
CA SER A 57 7.51 1.77 6.79
C SER A 57 8.97 1.38 6.92
N VAL A 58 9.85 1.97 6.09
CA VAL A 58 11.30 1.67 6.07
C VAL A 58 11.96 1.87 7.43
N GLU A 59 11.45 2.79 8.26
CA GLU A 59 12.01 3.07 9.60
C GLU A 59 11.91 1.87 10.55
N TRP A 60 10.95 0.95 10.35
CA TRP A 60 10.76 -0.24 11.19
C TRP A 60 10.76 -1.56 10.41
N ASP A 61 10.58 -1.51 9.09
CA ASP A 61 10.74 -2.65 8.17
C ASP A 61 11.69 -2.27 7.03
N HIS A 62 12.98 -2.42 7.27
CA HIS A 62 14.03 -2.15 6.29
C HIS A 62 13.90 -2.98 5.00
N ARG A 63 13.14 -4.08 5.01
CA ARG A 63 12.90 -4.91 3.81
C ARG A 63 11.93 -4.25 2.83
N ALA A 64 11.24 -3.20 3.25
CA ALA A 64 10.36 -2.43 2.39
C ALA A 64 11.13 -1.48 1.45
N PHE A 65 12.39 -1.17 1.78
CA PHE A 65 13.25 -0.32 0.98
C PHE A 65 13.90 -1.09 -0.17
N LEU A 66 13.90 -0.48 -1.36
CA LEU A 66 14.60 -0.98 -2.54
C LEU A 66 15.64 0.05 -2.98
N TRP A 67 16.89 -0.40 -3.13
CA TRP A 67 17.93 0.33 -3.86
C TRP A 67 18.26 -0.42 -5.15
N TRP A 68 18.05 0.23 -6.28
CA TRP A 68 18.39 -0.28 -7.60
C TRP A 68 19.57 0.50 -8.18
N ALA A 69 20.78 0.01 -7.91
CA ALA A 69 22.03 0.65 -8.30
C ALA A 69 22.18 0.94 -9.81
N PRO A 70 21.74 0.06 -10.74
CA PRO A 70 21.90 0.31 -12.18
C PRO A 70 21.25 1.61 -12.68
N GLU A 71 20.11 1.99 -12.12
CA GLU A 71 19.43 3.26 -12.44
C GLU A 71 19.56 4.32 -11.34
N GLN A 72 20.26 3.99 -10.26
CA GLN A 72 20.42 4.83 -9.08
C GLN A 72 19.08 5.26 -8.47
N LEU A 73 18.15 4.31 -8.36
CA LEU A 73 16.80 4.54 -7.84
C LEU A 73 16.65 3.97 -6.43
N ALA A 74 16.16 4.80 -5.52
CA ALA A 74 15.72 4.43 -4.19
C ALA A 74 14.19 4.46 -4.15
N VAL A 75 13.56 3.33 -3.82
CA VAL A 75 12.11 3.20 -3.73
C VAL A 75 11.70 2.88 -2.30
N LEU A 76 10.76 3.66 -1.77
CA LEU A 76 10.26 3.50 -0.40
C LEU A 76 8.74 3.64 -0.36
N PRO A 77 8.03 2.82 0.42
CA PRO A 77 6.63 3.07 0.73
C PRO A 77 6.43 4.41 1.41
N PHE A 78 5.30 5.04 1.11
CA PHE A 78 4.87 6.30 1.69
C PHE A 78 3.37 6.25 1.96
N THR A 79 3.00 6.62 3.18
CA THR A 79 1.60 6.69 3.62
C THR A 79 1.36 8.02 4.29
N ASP A 80 0.33 8.76 3.88
CA ASP A 80 -0.12 9.98 4.55
C ASP A 80 -1.63 9.97 4.74
N TRP A 81 -2.04 9.74 5.99
CA TRP A 81 -3.44 9.71 6.38
C TRP A 81 -4.15 11.07 6.23
N ARG A 82 -3.42 12.19 6.25
CA ARG A 82 -4.04 13.52 6.11
C ARG A 82 -4.50 13.80 4.69
N SER A 83 -3.78 13.26 3.72
CA SER A 83 -4.04 13.39 2.29
C SER A 83 -4.60 12.11 1.68
N ASP A 84 -4.95 11.13 2.51
CA ASP A 84 -5.41 9.78 2.12
C ASP A 84 -4.55 9.15 1.01
N THR A 85 -3.23 9.33 1.13
CA THR A 85 -2.27 8.91 0.09
C THR A 85 -1.51 7.68 0.54
N ASN A 86 -1.52 6.64 -0.29
CA ASN A 86 -0.70 5.45 -0.15
C ASN A 86 0.05 5.19 -1.46
N ALA A 87 1.38 5.23 -1.43
CA ALA A 87 2.21 5.16 -2.62
C ALA A 87 3.57 4.51 -2.31
N ALA A 88 4.36 4.29 -3.36
CA ALA A 88 5.80 4.14 -3.26
C ALA A 88 6.45 5.34 -3.97
N VAL A 89 7.30 6.05 -3.23
CA VAL A 89 8.07 7.18 -3.74
C VAL A 89 9.31 6.64 -4.42
N VAL A 90 9.60 7.13 -5.63
CA VAL A 90 10.80 6.79 -6.39
C VAL A 90 11.71 8.01 -6.38
N LEU A 91 12.87 7.86 -5.74
CA LEU A 91 13.90 8.88 -5.64
C LEU A 91 15.09 8.49 -6.53
N ARG A 92 15.56 9.41 -7.36
CA ARG A 92 16.83 9.27 -8.08
C ARG A 92 17.95 9.91 -7.27
N ILE A 93 19.04 9.16 -7.08
CA ILE A 93 20.22 9.58 -6.33
C ILE A 93 21.42 9.57 -7.27
N ALA A 94 21.68 10.71 -7.89
CA ALA A 94 22.76 10.87 -8.88
C ALA A 94 23.47 12.20 -8.69
N ASP A 95 24.77 12.23 -8.98
CA ASP A 95 25.59 13.46 -8.96
C ASP A 95 25.51 14.27 -7.66
N GLY A 96 25.42 13.56 -6.51
CA GLY A 96 25.29 14.20 -5.19
C GLY A 96 23.93 14.83 -4.93
N THR A 97 22.92 14.53 -5.74
CA THR A 97 21.55 15.07 -5.61
C THR A 97 20.54 13.99 -5.26
N ILE A 98 19.40 14.42 -4.73
CA ILE A 98 18.24 13.59 -4.44
C ILE A 98 17.01 14.25 -5.08
N ILE A 99 16.35 13.53 -6.00
CA ILE A 99 15.22 14.05 -6.77
C ILE A 99 14.09 13.04 -6.73
N GLU A 100 12.88 13.46 -6.37
CA GLU A 100 11.68 12.63 -6.57
C GLU A 100 11.36 12.60 -8.07
N VAL A 101 11.48 11.42 -8.69
CA VAL A 101 11.14 11.23 -10.12
C VAL A 101 9.66 10.88 -10.30
N GLY A 102 9.01 10.42 -9.24
CA GLY A 102 7.56 10.25 -9.18
C GLY A 102 7.13 9.30 -8.09
N ARG A 103 5.85 8.93 -8.13
CA ARG A 103 5.22 8.00 -7.21
C ARG A 103 4.40 6.99 -7.98
N ILE A 104 4.37 5.75 -7.50
CA ILE A 104 3.44 4.73 -7.97
C ILE A 104 2.45 4.40 -6.86
N ASP A 105 1.22 4.11 -7.24
CA ASP A 105 0.18 3.66 -6.33
C ASP A 105 -0.60 2.48 -6.93
N HIS A 106 -1.46 1.90 -6.10
CA HIS A 106 -2.33 0.78 -6.48
C HIS A 106 -3.79 1.23 -6.68
N THR A 107 -4.02 2.52 -6.97
CA THR A 107 -5.36 3.04 -7.29
C THR A 107 -5.95 2.27 -8.46
N PRO A 108 -7.20 1.76 -8.41
CA PRO A 108 -7.80 1.10 -9.57
C PRO A 108 -7.80 1.99 -10.82
N ASP A 109 -7.57 1.42 -12.00
CA ASP A 109 -7.80 2.16 -13.25
C ASP A 109 -9.32 2.38 -13.41
N ASP A 110 -9.75 3.61 -13.69
CA ASP A 110 -11.13 3.93 -14.04
C ASP A 110 -11.45 3.36 -15.43
N THR A 111 -11.71 2.06 -15.50
CA THR A 111 -11.96 1.33 -16.76
C THR A 111 -13.45 1.28 -17.12
N GLY A 112 -14.34 1.91 -16.33
CA GLY A 112 -15.76 2.06 -16.67
C GLY A 112 -16.57 0.77 -16.88
N GLY A 113 -16.02 -0.42 -16.57
CA GLY A 113 -16.71 -1.71 -16.71
C GLY A 113 -17.69 -1.99 -15.56
N PRO A 114 -18.64 -2.93 -15.70
CA PRO A 114 -19.54 -3.29 -14.59
C PRO A 114 -18.77 -3.87 -13.39
N VAL A 115 -19.23 -3.61 -12.16
CA VAL A 115 -18.73 -4.31 -10.97
C VAL A 115 -19.14 -5.79 -11.08
N VAL A 116 -18.18 -6.70 -10.94
CA VAL A 116 -18.42 -8.15 -10.98
C VAL A 116 -18.09 -8.74 -9.62
N PHE A 117 -19.04 -9.49 -9.07
CA PHE A 117 -18.89 -10.27 -7.84
C PHE A 117 -18.54 -11.72 -8.23
N PRO A 118 -17.30 -12.19 -7.98
CA PRO A 118 -16.81 -13.45 -8.55
C PRO A 118 -17.28 -14.71 -7.80
N CYS A 119 -17.88 -14.55 -6.63
CA CYS A 119 -18.44 -15.64 -5.83
C CYS A 119 -19.98 -15.60 -5.86
N PRO A 120 -20.66 -16.75 -5.65
CA PRO A 120 -22.10 -16.79 -5.45
C PRO A 120 -22.58 -15.79 -4.41
N LEU A 121 -23.55 -14.96 -4.78
CA LEU A 121 -24.15 -13.99 -3.88
C LEU A 121 -24.98 -14.69 -2.81
N ILE A 122 -24.86 -14.20 -1.59
CA ILE A 122 -25.73 -14.56 -0.49
C ILE A 122 -26.87 -13.55 -0.46
N ASP A 123 -28.10 -14.05 -0.46
CA ASP A 123 -29.26 -13.22 -0.15
C ASP A 123 -29.27 -12.98 1.37
N PRO A 124 -29.09 -11.73 1.86
CA PRO A 124 -29.29 -11.46 3.27
C PRO A 124 -30.73 -11.83 3.63
N ALA A 125 -30.92 -12.58 4.72
CA ALA A 125 -32.27 -12.82 5.22
C ALA A 125 -32.96 -11.46 5.42
N GLU A 126 -34.23 -11.33 5.02
CA GLU A 126 -35.05 -10.15 5.28
C GLU A 126 -35.05 -9.85 6.79
N GLY A 127 -34.18 -8.94 7.24
CA GLY A 127 -33.93 -8.71 8.66
C GLY A 127 -32.65 -7.95 9.04
N ALA A 128 -31.78 -7.58 8.09
CA ALA A 128 -30.54 -6.83 8.34
C ALA A 128 -30.74 -5.33 8.65
N ASP A 129 -31.81 -4.96 9.35
CA ASP A 129 -32.27 -3.58 9.57
C ASP A 129 -31.65 -2.92 10.83
N MET A 130 -30.49 -3.40 11.32
CA MET A 130 -29.95 -3.03 12.65
C MET A 130 -28.61 -2.30 12.70
N LEU A 131 -27.98 -1.95 11.57
CA LEU A 131 -26.74 -1.15 11.59
C LEU A 131 -26.81 0.06 10.64
N PRO A 132 -26.17 1.20 10.97
CA PRO A 132 -26.00 2.28 10.02
C PRO A 132 -25.14 1.78 8.84
N ARG A 133 -25.78 1.58 7.69
CA ARG A 133 -25.14 1.13 6.45
C ARG A 133 -24.37 2.29 5.80
N PRO A 134 -23.18 2.06 5.22
CA PRO A 134 -22.57 3.06 4.36
C PRO A 134 -23.49 3.37 3.16
N PRO A 135 -23.40 4.59 2.57
CA PRO A 135 -24.16 4.92 1.37
C PRO A 135 -23.89 3.89 0.26
N GLY A 136 -24.93 3.25 -0.28
CA GLY A 136 -24.80 2.25 -1.35
C GLY A 136 -24.98 0.79 -0.91
N GLY A 137 -25.06 0.50 0.39
CA GLY A 137 -25.36 -0.85 0.89
C GLY A 137 -24.14 -1.74 1.10
N MET A 138 -24.34 -3.06 1.16
CA MET A 138 -23.25 -4.05 1.21
C MET A 138 -23.71 -5.31 0.46
N THR A 139 -22.77 -6.00 -0.18
CA THR A 139 -23.01 -7.23 -0.95
C THR A 139 -22.31 -8.40 -0.27
N LEU A 140 -23.03 -9.50 -0.04
CA LEU A 140 -22.51 -10.70 0.60
C LEU A 140 -22.22 -11.78 -0.45
N MET A 141 -21.11 -12.49 -0.29
CA MET A 141 -20.72 -13.61 -1.15
C MET A 141 -20.27 -14.82 -0.34
N LEU A 142 -20.51 -16.02 -0.86
CA LEU A 142 -19.94 -17.27 -0.35
C LEU A 142 -18.82 -17.76 -1.27
N CYS A 143 -17.57 -17.70 -0.82
CA CYS A 143 -16.40 -18.12 -1.59
C CYS A 143 -15.90 -19.49 -1.14
N THR A 144 -16.22 -20.53 -1.92
CA THR A 144 -15.90 -21.93 -1.58
C THR A 144 -14.45 -22.33 -1.82
N ASP A 145 -13.72 -21.56 -2.63
CA ASP A 145 -12.31 -21.83 -2.95
C ASP A 145 -11.34 -21.29 -1.87
N GLY A 146 -11.86 -20.74 -0.77
CA GLY A 146 -11.07 -20.10 0.30
C GLY A 146 -10.36 -18.82 -0.13
N GLY A 147 -10.64 -18.32 -1.33
CA GLY A 147 -10.09 -17.09 -1.88
C GLY A 147 -10.62 -15.84 -1.19
N HIS A 148 -9.90 -14.73 -1.36
CA HIS A 148 -10.26 -13.41 -0.85
C HIS A 148 -10.51 -12.45 -2.04
N PRO A 149 -11.58 -12.69 -2.84
CA PRO A 149 -11.78 -12.01 -4.11
C PRO A 149 -11.96 -10.51 -3.98
N GLN A 150 -11.16 -9.77 -4.73
CA GLN A 150 -11.32 -8.33 -4.83
C GLN A 150 -12.53 -8.00 -5.72
N VAL A 151 -13.34 -7.05 -5.26
CA VAL A 151 -14.46 -6.52 -6.02
C VAL A 151 -14.17 -5.05 -6.34
N ARG A 152 -14.33 -4.67 -7.61
CA ARG A 152 -14.10 -3.30 -8.08
C ARG A 152 -15.01 -2.32 -7.32
N ASP A 153 -14.45 -1.18 -6.91
CA ASP A 153 -15.13 -0.15 -6.12
C ASP A 153 -15.72 -0.68 -4.81
N HIS A 154 -15.19 -1.77 -4.26
CA HIS A 154 -15.64 -2.32 -2.99
C HIS A 154 -14.43 -2.76 -2.16
N TRP A 155 -14.49 -2.50 -0.86
CA TRP A 155 -13.63 -3.17 0.10
C TRP A 155 -14.42 -4.30 0.76
N CYS A 156 -13.78 -5.44 0.99
CA CYS A 156 -14.45 -6.63 1.51
C CYS A 156 -13.82 -7.10 2.82
N GLU A 157 -14.67 -7.39 3.81
CA GLU A 157 -14.31 -8.14 5.01
C GLU A 157 -14.58 -9.63 4.78
N TYR A 158 -13.67 -10.49 5.23
CA TYR A 158 -13.78 -11.93 5.04
C TYR A 158 -13.96 -12.61 6.39
N MET A 159 -14.97 -13.47 6.48
CA MET A 159 -15.31 -14.20 7.69
C MET A 159 -15.30 -15.71 7.41
N ASN A 160 -14.58 -16.47 8.22
CA ASN A 160 -14.64 -17.93 8.21
C ASN A 160 -15.90 -18.46 8.93
N ALA A 161 -16.12 -19.77 8.91
CA ALA A 161 -17.30 -20.39 9.52
C ALA A 161 -17.47 -20.11 11.03
N GLU A 162 -16.38 -19.87 11.78
CA GLU A 162 -16.45 -19.48 13.20
C GLU A 162 -16.83 -18.01 13.37
N GLU A 163 -16.24 -17.14 12.56
CA GLU A 163 -16.52 -15.70 12.55
C GLU A 163 -17.96 -15.42 12.10
N VAL A 164 -18.48 -16.15 11.11
CA VAL A 164 -19.89 -16.07 10.72
C VAL A 164 -20.81 -16.50 11.85
N ARG A 165 -20.46 -17.54 12.63
CA ARG A 165 -21.25 -17.94 13.81
C ARG A 165 -21.24 -16.88 14.91
N ARG A 166 -20.19 -16.06 14.99
CA ARG A 166 -19.97 -15.08 16.05
C ARG A 166 -20.50 -13.69 15.70
N TYR A 167 -20.27 -13.24 14.46
CA TYR A 167 -20.55 -11.89 13.97
C TYR A 167 -21.51 -11.87 12.78
N GLY A 168 -21.84 -13.02 12.16
CA GLY A 168 -22.65 -13.06 10.94
C GLY A 168 -24.02 -12.38 11.09
N MET A 169 -24.62 -12.44 12.28
CA MET A 169 -25.86 -11.71 12.58
C MET A 169 -25.72 -10.19 12.45
N GLU A 170 -24.55 -9.61 12.73
CA GLU A 170 -24.27 -8.18 12.53
C GLU A 170 -24.32 -7.80 11.06
N PHE A 171 -24.00 -8.75 10.16
CA PHE A 171 -24.08 -8.58 8.71
C PHE A 171 -25.36 -9.16 8.09
N GLY A 172 -26.37 -9.54 8.88
CA GLY A 172 -27.60 -10.17 8.36
C GLY A 172 -27.40 -11.56 7.76
N VAL A 173 -26.25 -12.18 8.02
CA VAL A 173 -25.87 -13.53 7.60
C VAL A 173 -26.44 -14.50 8.64
N THR A 174 -27.60 -15.09 8.35
CA THR A 174 -28.26 -16.06 9.25
C THR A 174 -28.65 -17.32 8.49
N GLY A 175 -28.56 -18.47 9.16
CA GLY A 175 -29.03 -19.75 8.60
C GLY A 175 -28.21 -20.29 7.41
N ILE A 176 -27.00 -19.78 7.20
CA ILE A 176 -26.12 -20.21 6.11
C ILE A 176 -25.09 -21.20 6.64
N GLU A 177 -24.98 -22.35 5.96
CA GLU A 177 -23.92 -23.31 6.23
C GLU A 177 -22.67 -22.89 5.44
N VAL A 178 -21.60 -22.55 6.15
CA VAL A 178 -20.31 -22.18 5.56
C VAL A 178 -19.43 -23.44 5.55
N PRO A 179 -19.14 -24.03 4.37
CA PRO A 179 -18.29 -25.21 4.29
C PRO A 179 -16.91 -24.99 4.91
N GLU A 180 -16.26 -26.08 5.33
CA GLU A 180 -14.87 -26.02 5.80
C GLU A 180 -13.96 -25.51 4.68
N GLY A 181 -13.16 -24.48 4.97
CA GLY A 181 -12.31 -23.79 3.98
C GLY A 181 -13.02 -22.71 3.16
N ALA A 182 -14.35 -22.56 3.26
CA ALA A 182 -15.07 -21.48 2.62
C ALA A 182 -15.07 -20.20 3.47
N MET A 183 -15.22 -19.06 2.81
CA MET A 183 -15.27 -17.74 3.42
C MET A 183 -16.54 -17.00 3.00
N VAL A 184 -17.14 -16.24 3.91
CA VAL A 184 -18.16 -15.24 3.58
C VAL A 184 -17.48 -13.89 3.42
N ALA A 185 -17.65 -13.25 2.26
CA ALA A 185 -17.16 -11.91 2.01
C ALA A 185 -18.30 -10.89 2.14
N ALA A 186 -18.15 -9.90 3.03
CA ALA A 186 -19.01 -8.73 3.13
C ALA A 186 -18.32 -7.56 2.42
N CYS A 187 -18.79 -7.23 1.22
CA CYS A 187 -18.22 -6.19 0.38
C CYS A 187 -19.04 -4.90 0.45
N PHE A 188 -18.39 -3.80 0.80
CA PHE A 188 -18.99 -2.49 0.95
C PHE A 188 -18.52 -1.60 -0.21
N PRO A 189 -19.42 -0.81 -0.83
CA PRO A 189 -19.03 0.20 -1.80
C PRO A 189 -17.93 1.07 -1.19
N ASP A 190 -16.84 1.19 -1.91
CA ASP A 190 -15.73 2.04 -1.54
C ASP A 190 -16.10 3.48 -1.91
N ASP A 191 -16.81 4.15 -1.01
CA ASP A 191 -17.08 5.57 -1.11
C ASP A 191 -15.83 6.43 -0.83
N ARG A 192 -14.69 5.79 -0.50
CA ARG A 192 -13.43 6.46 -0.12
C ARG A 192 -12.29 6.27 -1.11
N GLY A 193 -12.33 5.25 -1.97
CA GLY A 193 -11.24 4.97 -2.91
C GLY A 193 -9.94 4.61 -2.19
N TRP A 194 -10.02 3.86 -1.09
CA TRP A 194 -8.86 3.57 -0.25
C TRP A 194 -7.85 2.70 -1.01
N VAL A 195 -6.68 3.26 -1.26
CA VAL A 195 -5.58 2.56 -1.95
C VAL A 195 -4.79 1.77 -0.92
N PRO A 196 -4.62 0.44 -1.06
CA PRO A 196 -3.82 -0.33 -0.10
C PRO A 196 -2.35 0.12 -0.12
N PRO A 197 -1.70 0.27 1.05
CA PRO A 197 -0.30 0.67 1.13
C PRO A 197 0.60 -0.33 0.42
N ILE A 198 1.55 0.18 -0.36
CA ILE A 198 2.59 -0.64 -0.97
C ILE A 198 3.52 -1.11 0.16
N GLU A 199 3.74 -2.41 0.23
CA GLU A 199 4.52 -3.04 1.28
C GLU A 199 5.93 -3.41 0.79
N ARG A 200 6.07 -3.84 -0.46
CA ARG A 200 7.34 -4.27 -1.05
C ARG A 200 7.49 -3.73 -2.46
N THR A 201 8.72 -3.47 -2.84
CA THR A 201 9.09 -3.21 -4.23
C THR A 201 10.31 -4.04 -4.60
N LEU A 202 10.39 -4.47 -5.85
CA LEU A 202 11.53 -5.17 -6.41
C LEU A 202 11.63 -4.90 -7.91
N VAL A 203 12.79 -5.18 -8.48
CA VAL A 203 13.00 -5.13 -9.94
C VAL A 203 12.99 -6.55 -10.49
N ILE A 204 12.20 -6.77 -11.55
CA ILE A 204 12.20 -8.02 -12.32
C ILE A 204 12.33 -7.66 -13.80
N GLY A 205 13.44 -8.05 -14.43
CA GLY A 205 13.76 -7.58 -15.77
C GLY A 205 13.99 -6.07 -15.77
N ASP A 206 13.28 -5.36 -16.64
CA ASP A 206 13.35 -3.90 -16.79
C ASP A 206 12.22 -3.17 -16.03
N ASP A 207 11.37 -3.91 -15.32
CA ASP A 207 10.16 -3.38 -14.69
C ASP A 207 10.33 -3.22 -13.18
N LEU A 208 9.73 -2.16 -12.63
CA LEU A 208 9.54 -1.96 -11.21
C LEU A 208 8.25 -2.66 -10.77
N TRP A 209 8.38 -3.65 -9.90
CA TRP A 209 7.26 -4.39 -9.36
C TRP A 209 6.96 -3.93 -7.94
N SER A 210 5.68 -3.68 -7.65
CA SER A 210 5.17 -3.32 -6.32
C SER A 210 4.13 -4.32 -5.84
N TYR A 211 4.17 -4.61 -4.55
CA TYR A 211 3.23 -5.50 -3.87
C TYR A 211 2.51 -4.75 -2.76
N SER A 212 1.19 -4.91 -2.71
CA SER A 212 0.34 -4.64 -1.55
C SER A 212 -0.52 -5.88 -1.27
N ARG A 213 -1.19 -5.91 -0.11
CA ARG A 213 -2.02 -7.05 0.34
C ARG A 213 -2.91 -7.70 -0.75
N ASN A 214 -3.41 -6.91 -1.69
CA ASN A 214 -4.41 -7.37 -2.66
C ASN A 214 -3.91 -7.39 -4.11
N ARG A 215 -2.67 -6.94 -4.37
CA ARG A 215 -2.20 -6.69 -5.74
C ARG A 215 -0.69 -6.79 -5.86
N VAL A 216 -0.26 -7.38 -6.97
CA VAL A 216 1.07 -7.16 -7.55
C VAL A 216 0.90 -6.30 -8.79
N GLN A 217 1.75 -5.28 -8.96
CA GLN A 217 1.70 -4.37 -10.09
C GLN A 217 3.09 -4.19 -10.68
N ALA A 218 3.17 -4.18 -12.01
CA ALA A 218 4.36 -3.81 -12.75
C ALA A 218 4.21 -2.37 -13.26
N ASN A 219 5.27 -1.60 -13.13
CA ASN A 219 5.41 -0.25 -13.65
C ASN A 219 6.70 -0.16 -14.48
N ASP A 220 6.62 0.55 -15.60
CA ASP A 220 7.79 0.89 -16.42
C ASP A 220 8.76 1.72 -15.56
N MET A 221 10.03 1.34 -15.52
CA MET A 221 10.97 1.94 -14.56
C MET A 221 11.29 3.41 -14.87
N ALA A 222 11.31 3.78 -16.15
CA ALA A 222 11.68 5.13 -16.57
C ALA A 222 10.51 6.12 -16.46
N THR A 223 9.31 5.69 -16.83
CA THR A 223 8.11 6.54 -16.89
C THR A 223 7.19 6.36 -15.68
N LEU A 224 7.38 5.29 -14.90
CA LEU A 224 6.50 4.85 -13.83
C LEU A 224 5.07 4.48 -14.28
N THR A 225 4.85 4.38 -15.60
CA THR A 225 3.55 4.00 -16.16
C THR A 225 3.21 2.57 -15.74
N ARG A 226 1.98 2.36 -15.27
CA ARG A 226 1.47 1.03 -14.96
C ARG A 226 1.42 0.17 -16.23
N LEU A 227 2.11 -0.97 -16.19
CA LEU A 227 2.18 -1.93 -17.29
C LEU A 227 1.23 -3.11 -17.09
N GLN A 228 1.18 -3.63 -15.87
CA GLN A 228 0.41 -4.83 -15.55
C GLN A 228 -0.10 -4.79 -14.12
N VAL A 229 -1.29 -5.34 -13.92
CA VAL A 229 -1.88 -5.58 -12.61
C VAL A 229 -2.22 -7.06 -12.48
N VAL A 230 -1.82 -7.67 -11.37
CA VAL A 230 -2.21 -9.00 -10.96
C VAL A 230 -2.92 -8.87 -9.61
N SER A 231 -4.22 -9.15 -9.60
CA SER A 231 -5.00 -9.25 -8.36
C SER A 231 -4.58 -10.50 -7.60
N LEU A 232 -4.34 -10.35 -6.30
CA LEU A 232 -4.00 -11.46 -5.39
C LEU A 232 -5.22 -11.99 -4.62
N GLY A 233 -6.41 -11.60 -5.08
CA GLY A 233 -7.70 -12.00 -4.56
C GLY A 233 -8.68 -12.21 -5.71
#